data_AF-A0A559KYQ5-F1
#
_entry.id   AF-A0A559KYQ5-F1
#
_cell.length_a   1.000
_cell.length_b   1.000
_cell.length_c   1.000
_cell.angle_alpha   90.00
_cell.angle_beta   90.00
_cell.angle_gamma   90.00
#
_symmetry.space_group_name_H-M   'P 1'
#
loop_
_entity.id
_entity.type
_entity.pdbx_description
1 polymer ?
#
loop_
_entity_poly.entity_id
_entity_poly.type
_entity_poly.pdbx_seq_one_letter_code
_entity_poly.pdbx_strand_id
1 'polypeptide(L)'
;MAIPEYIPLDQLEGVHFELLSRAVRNVLDTDIALITCAQIIDGLPVTDVAWDQYSSKYDPSHPINSHKELCPGALEKAKVFRTNFAMADVKIDLEKLNRYQETKPPSRSFYLRLIEVTVCALHQIGVRLSQQENFHDPATTAGHDVVSTTNWERPLDHLCRVTPWPTMFIATQFTAHNRYPNGIDDIVGYWAENRILGGVALFDHSQSWADDNEPNVYFQCTRERVTFRVCQLIDAQQSALISFILADTEDAIAKCPLPILPTSENRVRIDPGDAIPVKKVYRDIWERKHPPRRWRAPRLERPKTSLDYPELNTDAEVERLNRM
;
A
#
# COMPACT_ATOMS: atom_id res chain seq x y z
N MET A 1 14.77 9.38 18.74
CA MET A 1 13.36 9.01 18.53
C MET A 1 13.07 7.93 19.55
N ALA A 2 12.01 8.08 20.35
CA ALA A 2 11.55 6.99 21.19
C ALA A 2 11.18 5.81 20.30
N ILE A 3 11.48 4.59 20.74
CA ILE A 3 11.04 3.39 20.04
C ILE A 3 9.52 3.35 20.21
N PRO A 4 8.74 3.31 19.11
CA PRO A 4 7.29 3.23 19.21
C PRO A 4 6.88 1.97 19.98
N GLU A 5 5.98 2.14 20.94
CA GLU A 5 5.43 1.04 21.72
C GLU A 5 4.27 0.42 20.94
N TYR A 6 4.33 -0.90 20.69
CA TYR A 6 3.32 -1.62 19.92
C TYR A 6 2.43 -2.45 20.85
N ILE A 7 1.13 -2.17 20.82
CA ILE A 7 0.15 -2.87 21.66
C ILE A 7 -0.92 -3.58 20.81
N PRO A 8 -1.45 -4.72 21.29
CA PRO A 8 -2.55 -5.43 20.63
C PRO A 8 -3.81 -4.56 20.43
N LEU A 9 -4.57 -4.80 19.35
CA LEU A 9 -5.78 -4.01 19.04
C LEU A 9 -6.97 -4.29 19.95
N ASP A 10 -6.99 -5.41 20.66
CA ASP A 10 -8.02 -5.75 21.64
C ASP A 10 -7.91 -4.96 22.96
N GLN A 11 -6.94 -4.05 23.05
CA GLN A 11 -6.85 -3.04 24.12
C GLN A 11 -7.80 -1.85 23.92
N LEU A 12 -8.37 -1.68 22.71
CA LEU A 12 -9.40 -0.66 22.50
C LEU A 12 -10.66 -1.00 23.29
N GLU A 13 -11.37 0.04 23.73
CA GLU A 13 -12.57 -0.12 24.55
C GLU A 13 -13.83 0.34 23.84
N GLY A 14 -14.94 -0.36 24.10
CA GLY A 14 -16.29 0.03 23.69
C GLY A 14 -16.46 0.20 22.17
N VAL A 15 -17.12 1.29 21.79
CA VAL A 15 -17.52 1.56 20.40
C VAL A 15 -16.31 1.63 19.44
N HIS A 16 -15.15 2.10 19.91
CA HIS A 16 -13.95 2.21 19.09
C HIS A 16 -13.42 0.83 18.66
N PHE A 17 -13.41 -0.13 19.59
CA PHE A 17 -13.04 -1.52 19.30
C PHE A 17 -14.01 -2.18 18.32
N GLU A 18 -15.31 -2.00 18.53
CA GLU A 18 -16.35 -2.58 17.68
C GLU A 18 -16.25 -2.06 16.23
N LEU A 19 -16.09 -0.74 16.07
CA LEU A 19 -16.00 -0.10 14.76
C LEU A 19 -14.69 -0.43 14.04
N LEU A 20 -13.56 -0.50 14.76
CA LEU A 20 -12.30 -0.94 14.15
C LEU A 20 -12.34 -2.42 13.77
N SER A 21 -12.88 -3.27 14.64
CA SER A 21 -13.04 -4.71 14.36
C SER A 21 -13.89 -4.93 13.11
N ARG A 22 -14.97 -4.17 12.96
CA ARG A 22 -15.79 -4.18 11.75
C ARG A 22 -15.01 -3.72 10.52
N ALA A 23 -14.31 -2.59 10.62
CA ALA A 23 -13.53 -2.05 9.51
C ALA A 23 -12.48 -3.03 8.99
N VAL A 24 -11.70 -3.65 9.88
CA VAL A 24 -10.67 -4.62 9.51
C VAL A 24 -11.30 -5.87 8.90
N ARG A 25 -12.38 -6.39 9.49
CA ARG A 25 -13.09 -7.58 8.95
C ARG A 25 -13.68 -7.31 7.57
N ASN A 26 -14.35 -6.17 7.37
CA ASN A 26 -14.91 -5.81 6.07
C ASN A 26 -13.82 -5.76 4.99
N VAL A 27 -12.63 -5.23 5.30
CA VAL A 27 -11.51 -5.25 4.34
C VAL A 27 -11.01 -6.67 4.10
N LEU A 28 -10.80 -7.47 5.16
CA LEU A 28 -10.31 -8.85 5.04
C LEU A 28 -11.27 -9.79 4.31
N ASP A 29 -12.57 -9.51 4.33
CA ASP A 29 -13.60 -10.27 3.64
C ASP A 29 -13.63 -10.02 2.13
N THR A 30 -12.90 -9.02 1.64
CA THR A 30 -12.79 -8.77 0.19
C THR A 30 -11.93 -9.83 -0.52
N ASP A 31 -12.28 -10.12 -1.78
CA ASP A 31 -11.49 -11.03 -2.62
C ASP A 31 -10.06 -10.53 -2.84
N ILE A 32 -9.87 -9.21 -2.96
CA ILE A 32 -8.54 -8.62 -3.14
C ILE A 32 -7.66 -8.80 -1.90
N ALA A 33 -8.23 -8.70 -0.69
CA ALA A 33 -7.49 -8.99 0.54
C ALA A 33 -7.14 -10.48 0.64
N LEU A 34 -8.08 -11.37 0.30
CA LEU A 34 -7.84 -12.81 0.31
C LEU A 34 -6.70 -13.20 -0.65
N ILE A 35 -6.73 -12.72 -1.89
CA ILE A 35 -5.70 -13.00 -2.91
C ILE A 35 -4.36 -12.37 -2.53
N THR A 36 -4.36 -11.17 -1.92
CA THR A 36 -3.14 -10.52 -1.46
C THR A 36 -2.50 -11.34 -0.33
N CYS A 37 -3.28 -11.76 0.67
CA CYS A 37 -2.78 -12.61 1.76
C CYS A 37 -2.28 -13.97 1.23
N ALA A 38 -2.98 -14.56 0.27
CA ALA A 38 -2.58 -15.82 -0.34
C ALA A 38 -1.23 -15.73 -1.05
N GLN A 39 -0.95 -14.63 -1.76
CA GLN A 39 0.36 -14.42 -2.38
C GLN A 39 1.48 -14.24 -1.34
N ILE A 40 1.22 -13.53 -0.23
CA ILE A 40 2.22 -13.40 0.84
C ILE A 40 2.54 -14.77 1.45
N ILE A 41 1.50 -15.58 1.71
CA ILE A 41 1.64 -16.95 2.23
C ILE A 41 2.36 -17.87 1.22
N ASP A 42 2.06 -17.72 -0.07
CA ASP A 42 2.80 -18.41 -1.14
C ASP A 42 4.29 -18.09 -1.06
N GLY A 43 4.63 -16.82 -0.86
CA GLY A 43 5.99 -16.32 -0.75
C GLY A 43 6.45 -15.54 -1.98
N LEU A 44 5.74 -15.67 -3.10
CA LEU A 44 5.94 -14.88 -4.31
C LEU A 44 4.62 -14.31 -4.83
N PRO A 45 4.62 -13.10 -5.41
CA PRO A 45 3.47 -12.63 -6.17
C PRO A 45 3.32 -13.44 -7.45
N VAL A 46 2.10 -13.55 -7.98
CA VAL A 46 1.90 -14.07 -9.34
C VAL A 46 2.44 -13.09 -10.37
N THR A 47 2.82 -13.58 -11.55
CA THR A 47 3.49 -12.81 -12.61
C THR A 47 2.79 -11.49 -12.89
N ASP A 48 1.48 -11.50 -13.13
CA ASP A 48 0.73 -10.29 -13.48
C ASP A 48 0.78 -9.24 -12.37
N VAL A 49 0.77 -9.68 -11.11
CA VAL A 49 0.87 -8.79 -9.94
C VAL A 49 2.28 -8.27 -9.75
N ALA A 50 3.30 -9.07 -10.08
CA ALA A 50 4.70 -8.63 -10.07
C ALA A 50 4.95 -7.53 -11.11
N TRP A 51 4.37 -7.66 -12.30
CA TRP A 51 4.50 -6.67 -13.37
C TRP A 51 3.60 -5.44 -13.21
N ASP A 52 2.51 -5.54 -12.45
CA ASP A 52 1.63 -4.40 -12.09
C ASP A 52 2.31 -3.46 -11.08
N GLN A 53 3.41 -2.86 -11.52
CA GLN A 53 4.24 -1.96 -10.74
C GLN A 53 4.70 -0.77 -11.58
N TYR A 54 4.55 0.43 -11.01
CA TYR A 54 5.10 1.65 -11.57
C TYR A 54 6.62 1.56 -11.66
N SER A 55 7.17 1.61 -12.88
CA SER A 55 8.60 1.45 -13.16
C SER A 55 9.16 0.09 -12.69
N SER A 56 8.52 -1.01 -13.09
CA SER A 56 9.05 -2.37 -12.90
C SER A 56 10.51 -2.45 -13.37
N LYS A 57 11.32 -3.17 -12.57
CA LYS A 57 12.73 -3.45 -12.87
C LYS A 57 12.94 -4.85 -13.44
N TYR A 58 11.86 -5.61 -13.63
CA TYR A 58 11.96 -7.01 -13.99
C TYR A 58 12.38 -7.19 -15.44
N ASP A 59 13.12 -8.26 -15.68
CA ASP A 59 13.55 -8.67 -17.00
C ASP A 59 12.56 -9.72 -17.55
N PRO A 60 12.31 -9.78 -18.87
CA PRO A 60 11.52 -10.85 -19.48
C PRO A 60 12.05 -12.27 -19.20
N SER A 61 13.32 -12.43 -18.83
CA SER A 61 13.90 -13.71 -18.43
C SER A 61 13.83 -14.02 -16.93
N HIS A 62 13.26 -13.12 -16.11
CA HIS A 62 13.16 -13.31 -14.67
C HIS A 62 12.27 -14.53 -14.32
N PRO A 63 12.67 -15.42 -13.37
CA PRO A 63 11.94 -16.66 -13.05
C PRO A 63 10.46 -16.45 -12.67
N ILE A 64 10.16 -15.33 -12.00
CA ILE A 64 8.80 -14.86 -11.68
C ILE A 64 7.81 -14.91 -12.86
N ASN A 65 8.28 -14.86 -14.11
CA ASN A 65 7.45 -14.96 -15.31
C ASN A 65 6.82 -16.35 -15.51
N SER A 66 7.29 -17.35 -14.76
CA SER A 66 6.73 -18.70 -14.73
C SER A 66 5.64 -18.85 -13.66
N HIS A 67 5.65 -17.99 -12.63
CA HIS A 67 4.74 -18.06 -11.47
C HIS A 67 3.37 -17.44 -11.79
N LYS A 68 2.60 -18.10 -12.65
CA LYS A 68 1.34 -17.55 -13.20
C LYS A 68 0.14 -17.67 -12.26
N GLU A 69 0.15 -18.68 -11.41
CA GLU A 69 -0.92 -19.01 -10.48
C GLU A 69 -0.31 -19.29 -9.10
N LEU A 70 -1.14 -19.18 -8.06
CA LEU A 70 -0.75 -19.53 -6.70
C LEU A 70 -0.37 -21.02 -6.62
N CYS A 71 0.63 -21.33 -5.81
CA CYS A 71 0.98 -22.68 -5.41
C CYS A 71 -0.22 -23.41 -4.80
N PRO A 72 -0.42 -24.70 -5.10
CA PRO A 72 -1.56 -25.46 -4.59
C PRO A 72 -1.65 -25.39 -3.06
N GLY A 73 -2.77 -24.89 -2.53
CA GLY A 73 -3.03 -24.78 -1.08
C GLY A 73 -2.70 -23.43 -0.44
N ALA A 74 -2.02 -22.51 -1.14
CA ALA A 74 -1.77 -21.16 -0.61
C ALA A 74 -3.09 -20.38 -0.36
N LEU A 75 -4.05 -20.50 -1.27
CA LEU A 75 -5.37 -19.87 -1.14
C LEU A 75 -6.16 -20.43 0.05
N GLU A 76 -6.11 -21.74 0.27
CA GLU A 76 -6.79 -22.44 1.35
C GLU A 76 -6.23 -22.00 2.71
N LYS A 77 -4.91 -21.86 2.81
CA LYS A 77 -4.26 -21.28 3.99
C LYS A 77 -4.71 -19.83 4.25
N ALA A 78 -4.82 -19.01 3.20
CA ALA A 78 -5.32 -17.65 3.34
C ALA A 78 -6.77 -17.61 3.83
N LYS A 79 -7.64 -18.52 3.35
CA LYS A 79 -9.02 -18.68 3.85
C LYS A 79 -9.02 -19.05 5.35
N VAL A 80 -8.18 -20.01 5.75
CA VAL A 80 -8.04 -20.42 7.16
C VAL A 80 -7.55 -19.25 8.03
N PHE A 81 -6.55 -18.50 7.56
CA PHE A 81 -6.08 -17.29 8.25
C PHE A 81 -7.22 -16.29 8.45
N ARG A 82 -7.97 -15.97 7.37
CA ARG A 82 -9.10 -15.04 7.44
C ARG A 82 -10.17 -15.49 8.45
N THR A 83 -10.56 -16.76 8.43
CA THR A 83 -11.56 -17.30 9.36
C THR A 83 -11.10 -17.25 10.81
N ASN A 84 -9.81 -17.48 11.07
CA ASN A 84 -9.23 -17.52 12.41
C ASN A 84 -8.69 -16.16 12.88
N PHE A 85 -8.86 -15.10 12.10
CA PHE A 85 -8.30 -13.79 12.41
C PHE A 85 -8.89 -13.21 13.71
N ALA A 86 -8.01 -12.84 14.64
CA ALA A 86 -8.33 -12.16 15.88
C ALA A 86 -7.69 -10.77 15.94
N MET A 87 -8.34 -9.80 16.57
CA MET A 87 -7.77 -8.45 16.73
C MET A 87 -6.52 -8.44 17.63
N ALA A 88 -6.46 -9.35 18.61
CA ALA A 88 -5.31 -9.54 19.51
C ALA A 88 -4.01 -9.91 18.78
N ASP A 89 -4.13 -10.46 17.56
CA ASP A 89 -3.02 -10.92 16.74
C ASP A 89 -2.23 -9.79 16.06
N VAL A 90 -2.79 -8.58 16.06
CA VAL A 90 -2.25 -7.41 15.39
C VAL A 90 -1.86 -6.37 16.42
N LYS A 91 -0.64 -5.86 16.32
CA LYS A 91 -0.13 -4.80 17.20
C LYS A 91 0.09 -3.52 16.43
N ILE A 92 -0.37 -2.40 16.96
CA ILE A 92 -0.19 -1.06 16.38
C ILE A 92 0.49 -0.16 17.40
N ASP A 93 1.16 0.87 16.88
CA ASP A 93 1.71 1.99 17.65
C ASP A 93 0.67 2.57 18.63
N LEU A 94 1.04 2.60 19.91
CA LEU A 94 0.23 3.08 21.03
C LEU A 94 -0.23 4.52 20.84
N GLU A 95 0.60 5.40 20.28
CA GLU A 95 0.25 6.80 20.07
C GLU A 95 -0.88 6.93 19.05
N LYS A 96 -0.82 6.17 17.95
CA LYS A 96 -1.92 6.12 16.96
C LYS A 96 -3.20 5.56 17.57
N LEU A 97 -3.09 4.51 18.39
CA LEU A 97 -4.25 3.89 19.03
C LEU A 97 -4.93 4.84 20.01
N ASN A 98 -4.15 5.52 20.85
CA ASN A 98 -4.66 6.52 21.81
C ASN A 98 -5.35 7.67 21.09
N ARG A 99 -4.75 8.21 20.01
CA ARG A 99 -5.38 9.27 19.20
C ARG A 99 -6.72 8.82 18.64
N TYR A 100 -6.85 7.57 18.21
CA TYR A 100 -8.15 7.05 17.76
C TYR A 100 -9.15 6.97 18.92
N GLN A 101 -8.76 6.40 20.07
CA GLN A 101 -9.61 6.26 21.26
C GLN A 101 -10.11 7.62 21.81
N GLU A 102 -9.29 8.67 21.69
CA GLU A 102 -9.61 10.03 22.14
C GLU A 102 -10.61 10.76 21.22
N THR A 103 -10.84 10.28 20.00
CA THR A 103 -11.81 10.91 19.08
C THR A 103 -13.25 10.56 19.46
N LYS A 104 -14.17 11.49 19.20
CA LYS A 104 -15.61 11.31 19.43
C LYS A 104 -16.32 10.80 18.16
N PRO A 105 -16.93 9.60 18.16
CA PRO A 105 -17.81 9.17 17.08
C PRO A 105 -19.22 9.76 17.19
N PRO A 106 -19.89 10.13 16.09
CA PRO A 106 -19.32 10.37 14.75
C PRO A 106 -18.69 11.77 14.63
N SER A 107 -17.50 11.87 14.04
CA SER A 107 -16.86 13.14 13.65
C SER A 107 -15.88 12.90 12.50
N ARG A 108 -15.49 13.95 11.76
CA ARG A 108 -14.51 13.81 10.68
C ARG A 108 -13.16 13.28 11.20
N SER A 109 -12.71 13.81 12.33
CA SER A 109 -11.46 13.37 12.96
C SER A 109 -11.53 11.89 13.35
N PHE A 110 -12.66 11.44 13.91
CA PHE A 110 -12.90 10.02 14.19
C PHE A 110 -12.75 9.16 12.93
N TYR A 111 -13.36 9.56 11.81
CA TYR A 111 -13.27 8.78 10.57
C TYR A 111 -11.86 8.74 9.98
N LEU A 112 -11.10 9.83 10.05
CA LEU A 112 -9.71 9.86 9.60
C LEU A 112 -8.82 8.96 10.46
N ARG A 113 -8.98 9.01 11.78
CA ARG A 113 -8.25 8.12 12.69
C ARG A 113 -8.67 6.66 12.53
N LEU A 114 -9.95 6.37 12.29
CA LEU A 114 -10.44 5.02 11.97
C LEU A 114 -9.77 4.47 10.70
N ILE A 115 -9.67 5.29 9.63
CA ILE A 115 -8.94 4.89 8.43
C ILE A 115 -7.47 4.62 8.77
N GLU A 116 -6.80 5.52 9.51
CA GLU A 116 -5.39 5.35 9.91
C GLU A 116 -5.15 4.03 10.65
N VAL A 117 -5.91 3.74 11.71
CA VAL A 117 -5.72 2.49 12.48
C VAL A 117 -6.12 1.25 11.67
N THR A 118 -7.10 1.35 10.76
CA THR A 118 -7.47 0.25 9.85
C THR A 118 -6.32 -0.05 8.89
N VAL A 119 -5.72 0.97 8.28
CA VAL A 119 -4.59 0.78 7.36
C VAL A 119 -3.37 0.24 8.10
N CYS A 120 -3.07 0.76 9.29
CA CYS A 120 -1.99 0.23 10.12
C CYS A 120 -2.24 -1.24 10.50
N ALA A 121 -3.49 -1.66 10.72
CA ALA A 121 -3.81 -3.06 10.98
C ALA A 121 -3.51 -3.95 9.75
N LEU A 122 -3.91 -3.51 8.56
CA LEU A 122 -3.65 -4.21 7.30
C LEU A 122 -2.14 -4.35 7.01
N HIS A 123 -1.38 -3.28 7.26
CA HIS A 123 0.08 -3.30 7.17
C HIS A 123 0.66 -4.41 8.05
N GLN A 124 0.24 -4.45 9.32
CA GLN A 124 0.75 -5.39 10.32
C GLN A 124 0.29 -6.83 10.06
N ILE A 125 -0.87 -7.03 9.44
CA ILE A 125 -1.28 -8.34 8.90
C ILE A 125 -0.31 -8.78 7.81
N GLY A 126 0.05 -7.90 6.87
CA GLY A 126 1.04 -8.20 5.83
C GLY A 126 2.41 -8.57 6.41
N VAL A 127 2.90 -7.79 7.38
CA VAL A 127 4.15 -8.07 8.13
C VAL A 127 4.08 -9.44 8.81
N ARG A 128 2.99 -9.74 9.52
CA ARG A 128 2.84 -11.01 10.23
C ARG A 128 2.85 -12.19 9.28
N LEU A 129 2.15 -12.09 8.13
CA LEU A 129 2.12 -13.15 7.13
C LEU A 129 3.50 -13.37 6.50
N SER A 130 4.29 -12.31 6.26
CA SER A 130 5.63 -12.46 5.67
C SER A 130 6.66 -13.08 6.62
N GLN A 131 6.42 -12.99 7.93
CA GLN A 131 7.25 -13.62 8.96
C GLN A 131 6.99 -15.12 9.11
N GLN A 132 5.92 -15.64 8.51
CA GLN A 132 5.64 -17.08 8.49
C GLN A 132 6.47 -17.78 7.42
N GLU A 133 6.63 -19.10 7.58
CA GLU A 133 7.24 -19.91 6.54
C GLU A 133 6.40 -19.87 5.26
N ASN A 134 7.04 -19.55 4.15
CA ASN A 134 6.38 -19.48 2.85
C ASN A 134 6.00 -20.88 2.35
N PHE A 135 4.98 -20.95 1.51
CA PHE A 135 4.43 -22.20 0.97
C PHE A 135 4.86 -22.48 -0.47
N HIS A 136 5.92 -21.80 -0.92
CA HIS A 136 6.26 -21.77 -2.33
C HIS A 136 6.70 -23.13 -2.84
N ASP A 137 6.13 -23.57 -3.96
CA ASP A 137 6.58 -24.74 -4.70
C ASP A 137 7.48 -24.29 -5.87
N PRO A 138 8.79 -24.58 -5.85
CA PRO A 138 9.72 -24.22 -6.91
C PRO A 138 9.30 -24.72 -8.31
N ALA A 139 8.49 -25.77 -8.40
CA ALA A 139 7.96 -26.26 -9.69
C ALA A 139 7.14 -25.19 -10.44
N THR A 140 6.55 -24.24 -9.70
CA THR A 140 5.77 -23.13 -10.25
C THR A 140 6.63 -21.96 -10.75
N THR A 141 7.93 -21.93 -10.40
CA THR A 141 8.85 -20.83 -10.73
C THR A 141 10.11 -21.34 -11.44
N ALA A 142 9.95 -22.24 -12.41
CA ALA A 142 11.04 -22.82 -13.21
C ALA A 142 12.16 -23.48 -12.36
N GLY A 143 11.80 -24.05 -11.21
CA GLY A 143 12.73 -24.69 -10.27
C GLY A 143 13.39 -23.74 -9.28
N HIS A 144 13.04 -22.46 -9.27
CA HIS A 144 13.55 -21.49 -8.31
C HIS A 144 12.69 -21.43 -7.05
N ASP A 145 13.33 -21.44 -5.89
CA ASP A 145 12.68 -21.09 -4.63
C ASP A 145 12.52 -19.55 -4.48
N VAL A 146 11.90 -19.11 -3.37
CA VAL A 146 11.69 -17.67 -3.10
C VAL A 146 13.01 -16.89 -3.07
N VAL A 147 14.05 -17.45 -2.45
CA VAL A 147 15.34 -16.76 -2.25
C VAL A 147 16.07 -16.59 -3.57
N SER A 148 16.16 -17.65 -4.38
CA SER A 148 16.80 -17.63 -5.69
C SER A 148 16.00 -16.82 -6.72
N THR A 149 14.67 -16.79 -6.62
CA THR A 149 13.83 -15.90 -7.43
C THR A 149 14.07 -14.45 -7.08
N THR A 150 14.11 -14.11 -5.77
CA THR A 150 14.29 -12.73 -5.30
C THR A 150 15.69 -12.20 -5.60
N ASN A 151 16.71 -13.04 -5.44
CA ASN A 151 18.11 -12.68 -5.70
C ASN A 151 18.52 -12.92 -7.16
N TRP A 152 17.58 -13.23 -8.05
CA TRP A 152 17.89 -13.45 -9.44
C TRP A 152 18.50 -12.17 -10.04
N GLU A 153 19.66 -12.32 -10.66
CA GLU A 153 20.34 -11.24 -11.35
C GLU A 153 20.27 -11.47 -12.85
N ARG A 154 19.98 -10.39 -13.58
CA ARG A 154 20.07 -10.41 -15.04
C ARG A 154 21.47 -10.87 -15.45
N PRO A 155 21.59 -11.82 -16.40
CA PRO A 155 22.89 -12.21 -16.95
C PRO A 155 23.67 -10.98 -17.42
N LEU A 156 24.99 -11.00 -17.20
CA LEU A 156 25.87 -9.89 -17.60
C LEU A 156 25.75 -9.60 -19.09
N ASP A 157 25.34 -8.37 -19.41
CA ASP A 157 25.35 -7.80 -20.75
C ASP A 157 25.95 -6.37 -20.73
N HIS A 158 25.81 -5.63 -21.83
CA HIS A 158 26.32 -4.25 -21.93
C HIS A 158 25.49 -3.21 -21.15
N LEU A 159 24.41 -3.61 -20.47
CA LEU A 159 23.55 -2.69 -19.73
C LEU A 159 23.97 -2.60 -18.24
N CYS A 160 23.44 -1.60 -17.55
CA CYS A 160 23.70 -1.43 -16.13
C CYS A 160 23.13 -2.60 -15.32
N ARG A 161 23.95 -3.19 -14.43
CA ARG A 161 23.49 -4.18 -13.45
C ARG A 161 22.40 -3.56 -12.56
N VAL A 162 21.22 -4.16 -12.56
CA VAL A 162 20.12 -3.76 -11.70
C VAL A 162 20.18 -4.59 -10.43
N THR A 163 20.40 -3.95 -9.28
CA THR A 163 20.38 -4.64 -7.99
C THR A 163 18.96 -5.15 -7.71
N PRO A 164 18.80 -6.44 -7.38
CA PRO A 164 17.51 -7.00 -7.01
C PRO A 164 16.94 -6.31 -5.75
N TRP A 165 15.63 -6.40 -5.61
CA TRP A 165 14.96 -5.95 -4.40
C TRP A 165 15.11 -7.00 -3.29
N PRO A 166 15.02 -6.62 -2.00
CA PRO A 166 15.14 -7.58 -0.89
C PRO A 166 13.94 -8.54 -0.75
N THR A 167 12.86 -8.29 -1.49
CA THR A 167 11.66 -9.12 -1.59
C THR A 167 10.99 -8.86 -2.95
N MET A 168 10.07 -9.74 -3.37
CA MET A 168 9.26 -9.56 -4.58
C MET A 168 7.99 -8.75 -4.32
N PHE A 169 7.59 -8.57 -3.05
CA PHE A 169 6.43 -7.75 -2.66
C PHE A 169 6.83 -6.28 -2.48
N ILE A 170 6.92 -5.53 -3.59
CA ILE A 170 7.47 -4.17 -3.57
C ILE A 170 6.44 -3.10 -3.90
N ALA A 171 6.25 -2.14 -2.99
CA ALA A 171 5.75 -0.81 -3.31
C ALA A 171 6.96 0.12 -3.54
N THR A 172 7.21 0.56 -4.79
CA THR A 172 8.51 1.11 -5.23
C THR A 172 9.05 2.30 -4.45
N GLN A 173 8.20 3.02 -3.73
CA GLN A 173 8.58 4.19 -2.94
C GLN A 173 8.85 3.83 -1.46
N PHE A 174 8.41 2.65 -1.01
CA PHE A 174 8.44 2.18 0.38
C PHE A 174 9.42 1.01 0.56
N THR A 175 10.69 1.24 0.19
CA THR A 175 11.74 0.20 0.21
C THR A 175 12.83 0.44 1.25
N ALA A 176 12.58 1.32 2.22
CA ALA A 176 13.58 1.79 3.19
C ALA A 176 13.75 0.85 4.40
N HIS A 177 13.75 -0.47 4.20
CA HIS A 177 13.80 -1.52 5.24
C HIS A 177 14.81 -1.26 6.36
N ASN A 178 15.99 -0.73 6.07
CA ASN A 178 17.00 -0.39 7.11
C ASN A 178 16.52 0.62 8.17
N ARG A 179 15.36 1.26 7.97
CA ARG A 179 14.76 2.23 8.88
C ARG A 179 13.45 1.72 9.49
N TYR A 180 12.94 0.61 8.99
CA TYR A 180 11.62 0.09 9.36
C TYR A 180 11.75 -0.80 10.61
N PRO A 181 10.80 -0.74 11.56
CA PRO A 181 10.85 -1.54 12.79
C PRO A 181 10.99 -3.05 12.55
N ASN A 182 10.31 -3.58 11.54
CA ASN A 182 10.31 -4.98 11.11
C ASN A 182 11.13 -5.20 9.82
N GLY A 183 11.98 -4.23 9.42
CA GLY A 183 12.90 -4.42 8.31
C GLY A 183 12.21 -4.67 6.96
N ILE A 184 12.46 -5.86 6.38
CA ILE A 184 11.94 -6.25 5.07
C ILE A 184 10.43 -6.53 5.14
N ASP A 185 9.94 -7.04 6.26
CA ASP A 185 8.51 -7.38 6.42
C ASP A 185 7.62 -6.14 6.29
N ASP A 186 8.10 -4.98 6.74
CA ASP A 186 7.38 -3.72 6.55
C ASP A 186 7.26 -3.34 5.06
N ILE A 187 8.20 -3.75 4.19
CA ILE A 187 8.05 -3.57 2.74
C ILE A 187 6.84 -4.38 2.25
N VAL A 188 6.68 -5.61 2.75
CA VAL A 188 5.55 -6.48 2.41
C VAL A 188 4.22 -5.88 2.93
N GLY A 189 4.22 -5.30 4.14
CA GLY A 189 3.08 -4.56 4.69
C GLY A 189 2.63 -3.41 3.77
N TYR A 190 3.56 -2.54 3.36
CA TYR A 190 3.25 -1.46 2.41
C TYR A 190 2.77 -1.98 1.05
N TRP A 191 3.34 -3.09 0.57
CA TRP A 191 2.87 -3.72 -0.67
C TRP A 191 1.43 -4.23 -0.50
N ALA A 192 1.10 -4.87 0.61
CA ALA A 192 -0.23 -5.37 0.91
C ALA A 192 -1.26 -4.24 0.93
N GLU A 193 -0.97 -3.11 1.57
CA GLU A 193 -1.83 -1.92 1.53
C GLU A 193 -2.04 -1.42 0.10
N ASN A 194 -0.95 -1.28 -0.67
CA ASN A 194 -1.03 -0.82 -2.05
C ASN A 194 -1.87 -1.76 -2.93
N ARG A 195 -1.83 -3.07 -2.68
CA ARG A 195 -2.70 -4.04 -3.35
C ARG A 195 -4.14 -3.90 -2.90
N ILE A 196 -4.42 -3.95 -1.60
CA ILE A 196 -5.78 -4.03 -1.06
C ILE A 196 -6.52 -2.69 -1.23
N LEU A 197 -5.90 -1.59 -0.81
CA LEU A 197 -6.54 -0.28 -0.78
C LEU A 197 -6.42 0.47 -2.12
N GLY A 198 -5.45 0.10 -2.96
CA GLY A 198 -5.12 0.83 -4.19
C GLY A 198 -3.96 1.84 -4.03
N GLY A 199 -3.42 1.98 -2.83
CA GLY A 199 -2.23 2.76 -2.53
C GLY A 199 -1.86 2.69 -1.05
N VAL A 200 -0.63 3.09 -0.71
CA VAL A 200 -0.24 3.28 0.70
C VAL A 200 -0.90 4.55 1.23
N ALA A 201 -1.58 4.47 2.37
CA ALA A 201 -2.30 5.61 2.95
C ALA A 201 -1.36 6.53 3.75
N LEU A 202 -1.49 7.83 3.51
CA LEU A 202 -0.68 8.90 4.08
C LEU A 202 -1.58 10.03 4.61
N PHE A 203 -1.10 10.74 5.63
CA PHE A 203 -1.87 11.75 6.36
C PHE A 203 -1.15 13.10 6.35
N ASP A 204 -1.92 14.19 6.44
CA ASP A 204 -1.39 15.54 6.45
C ASP A 204 -0.99 15.96 7.87
N HIS A 205 0.30 16.23 8.07
CA HIS A 205 0.87 16.73 9.32
C HIS A 205 1.46 18.14 9.18
N SER A 206 1.01 18.92 8.18
CA SER A 206 1.54 20.26 7.90
C SER A 206 1.18 21.27 8.98
N GLN A 207 0.07 21.04 9.67
CA GLN A 207 -0.42 21.85 10.77
C GLN A 207 -1.29 20.99 11.69
N SER A 208 -1.60 21.52 12.88
CA SER A 208 -2.66 20.98 13.71
C SER A 208 -4.00 21.36 13.09
N TRP A 209 -4.78 20.37 12.67
CA TRP A 209 -6.11 20.59 12.13
C TRP A 209 -7.12 20.71 13.27
N ALA A 210 -7.92 21.77 13.26
CA ALA A 210 -9.05 21.95 14.16
C ALA A 210 -10.35 21.85 13.34
N ASP A 211 -11.37 21.24 13.93
CA ASP A 211 -12.69 21.01 13.34
C ASP A 211 -12.64 20.27 11.99
N ASP A 212 -13.79 20.14 11.31
CA ASP A 212 -14.00 19.33 10.10
C ASP A 212 -13.22 19.80 8.83
N ASN A 213 -12.11 20.52 9.00
CA ASN A 213 -11.27 21.08 7.94
C ASN A 213 -10.01 20.25 7.64
N GLU A 214 -9.79 19.13 8.35
CA GLU A 214 -8.66 18.24 8.09
C GLU A 214 -8.72 17.67 6.67
N PRO A 215 -7.64 17.69 5.86
CA PRO A 215 -7.62 17.14 4.51
C PRO A 215 -8.02 15.66 4.47
N ASN A 216 -8.60 15.23 3.34
CA ASN A 216 -8.81 13.80 3.10
C ASN A 216 -7.48 13.05 3.05
N VAL A 217 -7.54 11.74 3.30
CA VAL A 217 -6.41 10.80 3.22
C VAL A 217 -5.77 10.86 1.83
N TYR A 218 -4.45 10.70 1.78
CA TYR A 218 -3.71 10.61 0.53
C TYR A 218 -3.30 9.17 0.26
N PHE A 219 -3.48 8.70 -0.97
CA PHE A 219 -2.98 7.40 -1.42
C PHE A 219 -1.77 7.58 -2.34
N GLN A 220 -0.72 6.81 -2.06
CA GLN A 220 0.40 6.65 -2.97
C GLN A 220 0.29 5.29 -3.67
N CYS A 221 -0.26 5.31 -4.88
CA CYS A 221 -0.32 4.14 -5.74
C CYS A 221 1.05 3.84 -6.35
N THR A 222 1.38 2.56 -6.49
CA THR A 222 2.61 2.09 -7.14
C THR A 222 2.32 1.07 -8.23
N ARG A 223 1.09 1.03 -8.75
CA ARG A 223 0.64 0.15 -9.85
C ARG A 223 1.03 0.67 -11.22
N GLU A 224 1.04 -0.20 -12.22
CA GLU A 224 1.34 0.19 -13.60
C GLU A 224 0.23 1.12 -14.14
N ARG A 225 0.60 2.12 -14.94
CA ARG A 225 -0.34 3.00 -15.68
C ARG A 225 -1.36 3.78 -14.84
N VAL A 226 -1.08 4.01 -13.55
CA VAL A 226 -1.92 4.86 -12.69
C VAL A 226 -1.27 6.23 -12.50
N THR A 227 -0.48 6.39 -11.46
CA THR A 227 0.39 7.55 -11.21
C THR A 227 1.29 7.20 -10.03
N PHE A 228 2.53 7.71 -10.02
CA PHE A 228 3.42 7.53 -8.88
C PHE A 228 3.29 8.64 -7.82
N ARG A 229 2.50 9.68 -8.13
CA ARG A 229 2.31 10.84 -7.26
C ARG A 229 1.40 10.47 -6.09
N VAL A 230 1.60 11.16 -4.98
CA VAL A 230 0.75 11.06 -3.80
C VAL A 230 -0.54 11.83 -4.10
N CYS A 231 -1.67 11.13 -4.17
CA CYS A 231 -2.94 11.71 -4.57
C CYS A 231 -3.87 11.81 -3.38
N GLN A 232 -4.44 13.00 -3.15
CA GLN A 232 -5.50 13.15 -2.16
C GLN A 232 -6.77 12.44 -2.65
N LEU A 233 -7.43 11.67 -1.78
CA LEU A 233 -8.75 11.14 -2.08
C LEU A 233 -9.75 12.29 -2.21
N ILE A 234 -10.61 12.21 -3.23
CA ILE A 234 -11.76 13.13 -3.33
C ILE A 234 -12.83 12.73 -2.31
N ASP A 235 -13.74 13.65 -2.00
CA ASP A 235 -14.77 13.43 -0.99
C ASP A 235 -15.59 12.16 -1.26
N ALA A 236 -15.98 11.95 -2.52
CA ALA A 236 -16.73 10.74 -2.93
C ALA A 236 -15.97 9.44 -2.63
N GLN A 237 -14.65 9.40 -2.88
CA GLN A 237 -13.81 8.23 -2.62
C GLN A 237 -13.67 7.99 -1.11
N GLN A 238 -13.40 9.03 -0.32
CA GLN A 238 -13.27 8.88 1.12
C GLN A 238 -14.60 8.52 1.79
N SER A 239 -15.70 9.15 1.38
CA SER A 239 -17.04 8.82 1.87
C SER A 239 -17.44 7.38 1.51
N ALA A 240 -17.10 6.90 0.32
CA ALA A 240 -17.32 5.51 -0.06
C ALA A 240 -16.50 4.54 0.82
N LEU A 241 -15.23 4.86 1.08
CA LEU A 241 -14.38 4.08 1.97
C LEU A 241 -14.95 4.03 3.39
N ILE A 242 -15.32 5.17 3.97
CA ILE A 242 -15.91 5.25 5.31
C ILE A 242 -17.21 4.46 5.38
N SER A 243 -18.07 4.61 4.37
CA SER A 243 -19.34 3.89 4.32
C SER A 243 -19.11 2.38 4.27
N PHE A 244 -18.14 1.93 3.49
CA PHE A 244 -17.78 0.52 3.37
C PHE A 244 -17.21 -0.08 4.66
N ILE A 245 -16.25 0.59 5.31
CA ILE A 245 -15.63 0.05 6.53
C ILE A 245 -16.59 0.04 7.74
N LEU A 246 -17.64 0.85 7.72
CA LEU A 246 -18.66 0.90 8.78
C LEU A 246 -19.92 0.07 8.47
N ALA A 247 -20.13 -0.30 7.21
CA ALA A 247 -21.29 -1.06 6.77
C ALA A 247 -21.38 -2.43 7.44
N ASP A 248 -22.61 -2.95 7.56
CA ASP A 248 -22.82 -4.35 7.88
C ASP A 248 -22.26 -5.24 6.75
N THR A 249 -21.85 -6.46 7.09
CA THR A 249 -21.04 -7.31 6.19
C THR A 249 -21.67 -7.55 4.82
N GLU A 250 -22.99 -7.74 4.74
CA GLU A 250 -23.70 -7.94 3.47
C GLU A 250 -23.64 -6.69 2.57
N ASP A 251 -23.85 -5.51 3.16
CA ASP A 251 -23.77 -4.22 2.47
C ASP A 251 -22.33 -3.90 2.04
N ALA A 252 -21.35 -4.25 2.89
CA ALA A 252 -19.94 -4.05 2.61
C ALA A 252 -19.50 -4.84 1.37
N ILE A 253 -19.90 -6.10 1.25
CA ILE A 253 -19.61 -6.94 0.08
C ILE A 253 -20.22 -6.33 -1.19
N ALA A 254 -21.47 -5.86 -1.13
CA ALA A 254 -22.16 -5.31 -2.29
C ALA A 254 -21.61 -3.97 -2.78
N LYS A 255 -21.07 -3.15 -1.87
CA LYS A 255 -20.66 -1.75 -2.15
C LYS A 255 -19.16 -1.51 -1.95
N CYS A 256 -18.35 -2.56 -2.05
CA CYS A 256 -16.90 -2.47 -1.83
C CYS A 256 -16.25 -1.48 -2.83
N PRO A 257 -15.59 -0.40 -2.36
CA PRO A 257 -14.91 0.56 -3.22
C PRO A 257 -13.45 0.17 -3.49
N LEU A 258 -12.97 -0.94 -2.93
CA LEU A 258 -11.57 -1.34 -2.98
C LEU A 258 -11.26 -2.18 -4.23
N PRO A 259 -10.11 -1.97 -4.88
CA PRO A 259 -9.10 -0.94 -4.60
C PRO A 259 -9.52 0.44 -5.13
N ILE A 260 -9.21 1.51 -4.38
CA ILE A 260 -9.43 2.89 -4.80
C ILE A 260 -8.19 3.38 -5.56
N LEU A 261 -8.30 3.42 -6.89
CA LEU A 261 -7.22 3.92 -7.75
C LEU A 261 -7.39 5.42 -8.03
N PRO A 262 -6.32 6.23 -7.94
CA PRO A 262 -6.36 7.62 -8.38
C PRO A 262 -6.80 7.75 -9.84
N THR A 263 -7.72 8.66 -10.11
CA THR A 263 -8.19 9.00 -11.45
C THR A 263 -7.74 10.41 -11.83
N SER A 264 -8.08 10.87 -13.03
CA SER A 264 -7.87 12.25 -13.44
C SER A 264 -8.60 13.24 -12.52
N GLU A 265 -9.68 12.86 -11.86
CA GLU A 265 -10.43 13.71 -10.93
C GLU A 265 -9.65 14.04 -9.65
N ASN A 266 -8.69 13.19 -9.25
CA ASN A 266 -7.79 13.47 -8.13
C ASN A 266 -6.80 14.57 -8.52
N ARG A 267 -7.20 15.84 -8.41
CA ARG A 267 -6.38 17.00 -8.83
C ARG A 267 -5.27 17.37 -7.84
N VAL A 268 -5.47 17.09 -6.55
CA VAL A 268 -4.46 17.39 -5.52
C VAL A 268 -3.41 16.29 -5.51
N ARG A 269 -2.27 16.56 -6.18
CA ARG A 269 -1.19 15.59 -6.40
C ARG A 269 0.17 16.12 -5.98
N ILE A 270 0.82 15.41 -5.07
CA ILE A 270 2.10 15.79 -4.47
C ILE A 270 3.22 14.91 -5.05
N ASP A 271 4.35 15.52 -5.41
CA ASP A 271 5.54 14.76 -5.78
C ASP A 271 6.03 13.97 -4.55
N PRO A 272 6.33 12.66 -4.67
CA PRO A 272 6.79 11.87 -3.54
C PRO A 272 8.05 12.44 -2.84
N GLY A 273 8.90 13.15 -3.59
CA GLY A 273 10.07 13.81 -3.03
C GLY A 273 9.77 15.00 -2.14
N ASP A 274 8.61 15.63 -2.32
CA ASP A 274 8.16 16.80 -1.57
C ASP A 274 7.12 16.45 -0.49
N ALA A 275 6.53 15.26 -0.55
CA ALA A 275 5.53 14.77 0.40
C ALA A 275 5.97 14.96 1.85
N ILE A 276 7.09 14.37 2.28
CA ILE A 276 7.58 14.56 3.65
C ILE A 276 8.22 15.95 3.87
N PRO A 277 9.24 16.38 3.10
CA PRO A 277 10.02 17.55 3.50
C PRO A 277 9.25 18.87 3.37
N VAL A 278 8.37 19.00 2.37
CA VAL A 278 7.67 20.25 2.04
C VAL A 278 6.22 20.21 2.50
N LYS A 279 5.47 19.16 2.11
CA LYS A 279 4.03 19.06 2.36
C LYS A 279 3.67 18.43 3.70
N LYS A 280 4.64 17.82 4.39
CA LYS A 280 4.43 17.07 5.65
C LYS A 280 3.33 16.00 5.53
N VAL A 281 3.22 15.38 4.36
CA VAL A 281 2.29 14.27 4.09
C VAL A 281 3.02 12.94 4.20
N TYR A 282 2.71 12.18 5.23
CA TYR A 282 3.27 10.86 5.54
C TYR A 282 2.38 10.10 6.52
N ARG A 283 2.58 8.79 6.67
CA ARG A 283 2.06 8.03 7.81
C ARG A 283 3.11 7.93 8.90
N ASP A 284 4.31 7.52 8.52
CA ASP A 284 5.45 7.42 9.43
C ASP A 284 6.61 8.25 8.89
N ILE A 285 7.23 9.10 9.71
CA ILE A 285 8.29 10.02 9.24
C ILE A 285 9.50 9.29 8.62
N TRP A 286 9.67 8.01 8.96
CA TRP A 286 10.74 7.14 8.48
C TRP A 286 10.35 6.28 7.26
N GLU A 287 9.08 6.32 6.80
CA GLU A 287 8.53 5.45 5.75
C GLU A 287 9.26 5.56 4.40
N ARG A 288 9.86 6.72 4.08
CA ARG A 288 10.52 6.98 2.80
C ARG A 288 11.91 7.58 3.00
N LYS A 289 12.84 7.26 2.10
CA LYS A 289 14.13 7.95 2.03
C LYS A 289 13.92 9.34 1.45
N HIS A 290 14.42 10.37 2.12
CA HIS A 290 14.42 11.71 1.52
C HIS A 290 15.30 11.72 0.28
N PRO A 291 14.81 12.26 -0.85
CA PRO A 291 15.66 12.40 -2.01
C PRO A 291 16.83 13.34 -1.68
N PRO A 292 18.06 13.04 -2.13
CA PRO A 292 19.18 13.93 -1.90
C PRO A 292 18.88 15.29 -2.56
N ARG A 293 19.27 16.40 -1.93
CA ARG A 293 18.95 17.78 -2.38
C ARG A 293 19.19 18.02 -3.87
N ARG A 294 20.26 17.47 -4.44
CA ARG A 294 20.62 17.58 -5.87
C ARG A 294 19.58 16.99 -6.85
N TRP A 295 18.71 16.11 -6.38
CA TRP A 295 17.67 15.46 -7.19
C TRP A 295 16.33 16.17 -7.15
N ARG A 296 16.22 17.35 -6.53
CA ARG A 296 14.95 18.13 -6.54
C ARG A 296 14.77 18.94 -7.82
N ALA A 297 15.81 19.65 -8.27
CA ALA A 297 15.73 20.49 -9.47
C ALA A 297 15.44 19.71 -10.77
N PRO A 298 16.08 18.55 -11.05
CA PRO A 298 15.84 17.80 -12.29
C PRO A 298 14.45 17.13 -12.40
N ARG A 299 13.61 17.18 -11.35
CA ARG A 299 12.26 16.58 -11.37
C ARG A 299 11.25 17.46 -12.08
N LEU A 300 11.43 18.78 -12.01
CA LEU A 300 10.55 19.76 -12.66
C LEU A 300 10.68 19.74 -14.19
N GLU A 301 11.81 19.21 -14.69
CA GLU A 301 12.15 19.09 -16.11
C GLU A 301 11.76 17.73 -16.71
N ARG A 302 11.19 16.81 -15.91
CA ARG A 302 10.77 15.50 -16.43
C ARG A 302 9.61 15.65 -17.41
N PRO A 303 9.54 14.80 -18.46
CA PRO A 303 8.36 14.70 -19.30
C PRO A 303 7.13 14.54 -18.43
N LYS A 304 6.16 15.43 -18.61
CA LYS A 304 4.91 15.40 -17.88
C LYS A 304 3.90 14.58 -18.68
N THR A 305 3.16 13.72 -18.01
CA THR A 305 2.10 12.91 -18.60
C THR A 305 0.76 13.35 -18.02
N SER A 306 -0.33 13.14 -18.76
CA SER A 306 -1.71 13.34 -18.26
C SER A 306 -2.00 12.41 -17.07
N LEU A 307 -1.34 11.25 -17.02
CA LEU A 307 -1.40 10.33 -15.89
C LEU A 307 -0.86 10.93 -14.61
N ASP A 308 0.20 11.75 -14.63
CA ASP A 308 0.76 12.36 -13.42
C ASP A 308 0.24 13.78 -13.16
N TYR A 309 -0.01 14.53 -14.23
CA TYR A 309 -0.47 15.91 -14.24
C TYR A 309 -1.78 15.97 -15.02
N PRO A 310 -2.92 15.61 -14.39
CA PRO A 310 -4.18 15.42 -15.10
C PRO A 310 -4.80 16.75 -15.58
N GLU A 311 -4.22 17.88 -15.19
CA GLU A 311 -4.47 19.21 -15.75
C GLU A 311 -3.84 19.42 -17.15
N LEU A 312 -2.86 18.60 -17.52
CA LEU A 312 -2.19 18.66 -18.82
C LEU A 312 -2.86 17.69 -19.80
N ASN A 313 -3.44 18.21 -20.87
CA ASN A 313 -3.99 17.39 -21.96
C ASN A 313 -2.88 16.98 -22.94
N THR A 314 -1.91 16.23 -22.43
CA THR A 314 -0.73 15.80 -23.20
C THR A 314 -1.10 14.89 -24.37
N ASP A 315 -2.17 14.10 -24.26
CA ASP A 315 -2.64 13.23 -25.34
C ASP A 315 -3.15 14.05 -26.55
N ALA A 316 -3.92 15.12 -26.30
CA ALA A 316 -4.32 16.05 -27.37
C ALA A 316 -3.13 16.81 -27.97
N GLU A 317 -2.10 17.09 -27.17
CA GLU A 317 -0.90 17.78 -27.62
C GLU A 317 0.00 16.87 -28.48
N VAL A 318 0.13 15.59 -28.10
CA VAL A 318 0.80 14.55 -28.90
C VAL A 318 0.03 14.29 -30.19
N GLU A 319 -1.29 14.17 -30.15
CA GLU A 319 -2.11 14.05 -31.35
C GLU A 319 -1.96 15.25 -32.29
N ARG A 320 -1.92 16.48 -31.74
CA ARG A 320 -1.69 17.69 -32.52
C ARG A 320 -0.32 17.66 -33.21
N LEU A 321 0.73 17.26 -32.48
CA LEU A 321 2.09 17.17 -33.03
C LEU A 321 2.22 16.07 -34.09
N ASN A 322 1.52 14.95 -33.94
CA ASN A 322 1.50 13.87 -34.93
C ASN A 322 0.70 14.20 -36.20
N ARG A 323 -0.07 15.30 -36.21
CA ARG A 323 -0.82 15.81 -37.37
C ARG A 323 -0.07 16.93 -38.13
N MET A 324 1.12 17.34 -37.66
CA MET A 324 1.99 18.33 -38.32
C MET A 324 3.04 17.66 -39.20
#